data_AF-A0A8H8DEY1-F1
#
_entry.id   AF-A0A8H8DEY1-F1
#
_cell.length_a   1.000
_cell.length_b   1.000
_cell.length_c   1.000
_cell.angle_alpha   90.00
_cell.angle_beta   90.00
_cell.angle_gamma   90.00
#
_symmetry.space_group_name_H-M   'P 1'
#
loop_
_entity.id
_entity.type
_entity.pdbx_description
1 polymer ?
#
loop_
_entity_poly.entity_id
_entity_poly.type
_entity_poly.pdbx_seq_one_letter_code
_entity_poly.pdbx_strand_id
1 'polypeptide(L)'
;MQIRAQPRQGLTKTKTSGFDRIPKQDAENFLSLLRELRSGMDNYATSIGEQLPQSRFLVSCCLAGTMNRLEVLDLAKLGQVVDELHLMSYDFNGSWSKVAGHHANLFGGEINGDAAVNHILSRGVPPAKVILGVPMYGRAFCNTGGLGQPFQGIGEANQEKKSWEAGVWDYSALPLEGAEEHLDAQSVGAYSYDRSKRHLVSYDSPASVSAKADYVVRRGLGGMFFWELSGDKCSSKFPERSLLAAAHEGLGGRRGGVDGSPNHLNYPTSVYDNIRQGNQNAGAGARPLCAPGGPPRGAQLGQPPGPPAAPNAHCPPPPAPGWFVGPQGRGHSGGPHAPPAPPLPPRVDAGAPAGARGDSQLAGNAPFPASVRVPLPPFEPNSRPRRVIVAAEVVFDGSGGYTVKSLPSVEYDRA
;
A
#
# COMPACT_ATOMS: atom_id res chain seq x y z
N MET A 1 -23.37 23.08 -16.96
CA MET A 1 -22.26 23.13 -17.94
C MET A 1 -22.03 21.70 -18.42
N GLN A 2 -22.49 21.35 -19.62
CA GLN A 2 -22.36 19.98 -20.18
C GLN A 2 -20.97 19.85 -20.81
N ILE A 3 -20.07 19.11 -20.18
CA ILE A 3 -18.78 18.75 -20.79
C ILE A 3 -19.05 17.55 -21.70
N ARG A 4 -19.19 17.79 -23.01
CA ARG A 4 -19.18 16.73 -24.03
C ARG A 4 -17.73 16.32 -24.27
N ALA A 5 -17.33 15.17 -23.75
CA ALA A 5 -16.11 14.51 -24.18
C ALA A 5 -16.28 14.06 -25.65
N GLN A 6 -15.47 14.60 -26.56
CA GLN A 6 -15.38 14.06 -27.92
C GLN A 6 -14.60 12.74 -27.89
N PRO A 7 -15.07 11.68 -28.57
CA PRO A 7 -14.33 10.44 -28.67
C PRO A 7 -13.10 10.64 -29.57
N ARG A 8 -11.89 10.51 -29.00
CA ARG A 8 -10.65 10.41 -29.79
C ARG A 8 -10.59 9.04 -30.46
N GLN A 9 -10.61 9.01 -31.78
CA GLN A 9 -10.33 7.81 -32.57
C GLN A 9 -8.83 7.48 -32.53
N GLY A 10 -8.52 6.19 -32.34
CA GLY A 10 -7.31 5.53 -32.81
C GLY A 10 -5.98 5.89 -32.13
N LEU A 11 -5.72 5.33 -30.94
CA LEU A 11 -4.35 5.15 -30.45
C LEU A 11 -3.93 3.69 -30.67
N THR A 12 -3.15 3.45 -31.72
CA THR A 12 -2.42 2.21 -31.91
C THR A 12 -1.34 2.11 -30.82
N LYS A 13 -1.45 1.09 -29.95
CA LYS A 13 -0.42 0.80 -28.94
C LYS A 13 0.82 0.25 -29.64
N THR A 14 1.78 1.10 -29.94
CA THR A 14 3.17 0.64 -30.17
C THR A 14 3.77 0.26 -28.81
N LYS A 15 4.09 -1.02 -28.64
CA LYS A 15 4.90 -1.50 -27.52
C LYS A 15 6.32 -0.92 -27.64
N THR A 16 6.58 0.20 -26.97
CA THR A 16 7.93 0.62 -26.63
C THR A 16 8.23 0.20 -25.20
N SER A 17 9.28 -0.61 -25.02
CA SER A 17 9.84 -0.95 -23.73
C SER A 17 10.44 0.30 -23.08
N GLY A 18 9.73 0.87 -22.12
CA GLY A 18 10.13 2.02 -21.32
C GLY A 18 8.88 2.58 -20.66
N PHE A 19 8.96 2.99 -19.40
CA PHE A 19 7.86 3.68 -18.74
C PHE A 19 7.44 4.88 -19.61
N ASP A 20 6.29 4.78 -20.30
CA ASP A 20 5.79 5.84 -21.15
C ASP A 20 5.77 7.15 -20.33
N ARG A 21 6.49 8.16 -20.85
CA ARG A 21 6.51 9.50 -20.26
C ARG A 21 5.06 9.98 -20.20
N ILE A 22 4.59 10.36 -19.01
CA ILE A 22 3.30 11.04 -18.89
C ILE A 22 3.37 12.27 -19.78
N PRO A 23 2.50 12.42 -20.79
CA PRO A 23 2.46 13.62 -21.59
C PRO A 23 2.33 14.83 -20.66
N LYS A 24 3.18 15.85 -20.82
CA LYS A 24 3.11 17.08 -20.01
C LYS A 24 1.69 17.67 -20.00
N GLN A 25 0.97 17.53 -21.11
CA GLN A 25 -0.42 17.94 -21.25
C GLN A 25 -1.35 17.26 -20.22
N ASP A 26 -1.12 16.00 -19.86
CA ASP A 26 -1.96 15.30 -18.89
C ASP A 26 -1.77 15.87 -17.48
N ALA A 27 -0.54 16.27 -17.11
CA ALA A 27 -0.28 16.96 -15.85
C ALA A 27 -0.96 18.34 -15.79
N GLU A 28 -0.94 19.10 -16.90
CA GLU A 28 -1.63 20.39 -17.02
C GLU A 28 -3.15 20.23 -16.95
N ASN A 29 -3.69 19.21 -17.61
CA ASN A 29 -5.12 18.87 -17.58
C ASN A 29 -5.55 18.44 -16.18
N PHE A 30 -4.73 17.64 -15.49
CA PHE A 30 -5.00 17.22 -14.12
C PHE A 30 -5.07 18.40 -13.14
N LEU A 31 -4.12 19.34 -13.24
CA LEU A 31 -4.16 20.57 -12.46
C LEU A 31 -5.41 21.41 -12.79
N SER A 32 -5.79 21.50 -14.06
CA SER A 32 -6.98 22.24 -14.50
C SER A 32 -8.26 21.63 -13.95
N LEU A 33 -8.39 20.30 -13.98
CA LEU A 33 -9.50 19.57 -13.38
C LEU A 33 -9.62 19.86 -11.87
N LEU A 34 -8.51 19.83 -11.13
CA LEU A 34 -8.53 20.12 -9.69
C LEU A 34 -8.93 21.57 -9.39
N ARG A 35 -8.57 22.53 -10.25
CA ARG A 35 -9.01 23.94 -10.11
C ARG A 35 -10.50 24.12 -10.38
N GLU A 36 -11.02 23.44 -11.39
CA GLU A 36 -12.46 23.46 -11.69
C GLU A 36 -13.25 22.78 -10.56
N LEU A 37 -12.76 21.64 -10.04
CA LEU A 37 -13.36 20.97 -8.90
C LEU A 37 -13.36 21.87 -7.66
N ARG A 38 -12.23 22.52 -7.36
CA ARG A 38 -12.11 23.46 -6.23
C ARG A 38 -13.12 24.60 -6.33
N SER A 39 -13.18 25.24 -7.50
CA SER A 39 -14.14 26.32 -7.78
C SER A 39 -15.59 25.83 -7.67
N GLY A 40 -15.89 24.65 -8.20
CA GLY A 40 -17.22 24.04 -8.13
C GLY A 40 -17.66 23.75 -6.69
N MET A 41 -16.77 23.19 -5.88
CA MET A 41 -17.02 22.88 -4.47
C MET A 41 -17.20 24.15 -3.63
N ASP A 42 -16.43 25.21 -3.89
CA ASP A 42 -16.56 26.50 -3.19
C ASP A 42 -17.86 27.22 -3.56
N ASN A 43 -18.23 27.20 -4.83
CA ASN A 43 -19.51 27.73 -5.31
C ASN A 43 -20.70 26.97 -4.72
N TYR A 44 -20.62 25.64 -4.67
CA TYR A 44 -21.67 24.82 -4.07
C TYR A 44 -21.81 25.11 -2.57
N ALA A 45 -20.72 25.14 -1.81
CA ALA A 45 -20.72 25.50 -0.39
C ALA A 45 -21.43 26.85 -0.16
N THR A 46 -21.05 27.87 -0.94
CA THR A 46 -21.69 29.19 -0.87
C THR A 46 -23.19 29.13 -1.19
N SER A 47 -23.59 28.34 -2.19
CA SER A 47 -24.99 28.23 -2.62
C SER A 47 -25.92 27.60 -1.59
N ILE A 48 -25.39 26.77 -0.69
CA ILE A 48 -26.14 26.13 0.40
C ILE A 48 -25.98 26.88 1.74
N GLY A 49 -25.35 28.07 1.72
CA GLY A 49 -25.20 28.94 2.88
C GLY A 49 -24.01 28.63 3.78
N GLU A 50 -23.07 27.80 3.34
CA GLU A 50 -21.83 27.55 4.10
C GLU A 50 -20.89 28.76 4.05
N GLN A 51 -20.14 28.96 5.14
CA GLN A 51 -19.18 30.06 5.27
C GLN A 51 -17.77 29.57 4.95
N LEU A 52 -17.15 30.17 3.94
CA LEU A 52 -15.75 29.88 3.58
C LEU A 52 -14.79 30.77 4.39
N PRO A 53 -13.63 30.23 4.83
CA PRO A 53 -13.13 28.87 4.59
C PRO A 53 -13.59 27.82 5.63
N GLN A 54 -14.39 28.19 6.64
CA GLN A 54 -14.68 27.36 7.82
C GLN A 54 -15.44 26.06 7.48
N SER A 55 -16.39 26.12 6.56
CA SER A 55 -17.23 25.00 6.14
C SER A 55 -16.91 24.53 4.71
N ARG A 56 -15.65 24.66 4.31
CA ARG A 56 -15.24 24.31 2.94
C ARG A 56 -15.18 22.79 2.75
N PHE A 57 -15.80 22.28 1.68
CA PHE A 57 -15.62 20.89 1.28
C PHE A 57 -14.16 20.61 0.90
N LEU A 58 -13.62 19.45 1.32
CA LEU A 58 -12.25 19.07 1.02
C LEU A 58 -12.10 18.66 -0.44
N VAL A 59 -10.99 19.07 -1.06
CA VAL A 59 -10.52 18.55 -2.35
C VAL A 59 -9.14 17.96 -2.12
N SER A 60 -8.97 16.67 -2.38
CA SER A 60 -7.70 15.96 -2.25
C SER A 60 -7.35 15.23 -3.55
N CYS A 61 -6.11 14.76 -3.65
CA CYS A 61 -5.73 13.81 -4.68
C CYS A 61 -4.65 12.83 -4.21
N CYS A 62 -4.57 11.68 -4.88
CA CYS A 62 -3.53 10.69 -4.66
C CYS A 62 -2.40 10.87 -5.68
N LEU A 63 -1.15 10.91 -5.18
CA LEU A 63 0.05 11.00 -6.00
C LEU A 63 0.86 9.69 -5.89
N ALA A 64 1.43 9.25 -7.01
CA ALA A 64 2.37 8.12 -7.00
C ALA A 64 3.66 8.51 -6.26
N GLY A 65 4.21 7.59 -5.46
CA GLY A 65 5.44 7.79 -4.71
C GLY A 65 6.74 7.70 -5.51
N THR A 66 6.71 7.73 -6.84
CA THR A 66 7.90 7.56 -7.69
C THR A 66 8.33 8.87 -8.36
N MET A 67 9.64 9.13 -8.43
CA MET A 67 10.20 10.39 -8.95
C MET A 67 9.74 10.70 -10.37
N ASN A 68 9.76 9.72 -11.26
CA ASN A 68 9.34 9.87 -12.65
C ASN A 68 7.86 10.28 -12.82
N ARG A 69 7.02 10.10 -11.80
CA ARG A 69 5.62 10.54 -11.78
C ARG A 69 5.49 11.93 -11.15
N LEU A 70 6.22 12.17 -10.06
CA LEU A 70 6.20 13.46 -9.34
C LEU A 70 6.81 14.59 -10.16
N GLU A 71 7.89 14.34 -10.90
CA GLU A 71 8.61 15.38 -11.67
C GLU A 71 7.82 15.98 -12.83
N VAL A 72 6.77 15.30 -13.31
CA VAL A 72 5.92 15.80 -14.39
C VAL A 72 4.89 16.81 -13.86
N LEU A 73 4.62 16.82 -12.55
CA LEU A 73 3.57 17.62 -11.93
C LEU A 73 4.08 18.99 -11.47
N ASP A 74 3.24 20.02 -11.64
CA ASP A 74 3.45 21.32 -10.98
C ASP A 74 2.97 21.23 -9.52
N LEU A 75 3.79 20.60 -8.67
CA LEU A 75 3.47 20.32 -7.27
C LEU A 75 3.19 21.60 -6.46
N ALA A 76 3.86 22.70 -6.79
CA ALA A 76 3.61 24.00 -6.15
C ALA A 76 2.17 24.47 -6.39
N LYS A 77 1.72 24.45 -7.65
CA LYS A 77 0.33 24.82 -7.98
C LYS A 77 -0.68 23.82 -7.46
N LEU A 78 -0.38 22.52 -7.48
CA LEU A 78 -1.25 21.50 -6.89
C LEU A 78 -1.47 21.77 -5.39
N GLY A 79 -0.39 22.02 -4.64
CA GLY A 79 -0.45 22.32 -3.22
C GLY A 79 -1.23 23.59 -2.86
N GLN A 80 -1.46 24.50 -3.81
CA GLN A 80 -2.34 25.67 -3.62
C GLN A 80 -3.82 25.34 -3.82
N VAL A 81 -4.13 24.35 -4.66
CA VAL A 81 -5.50 24.01 -5.07
C VAL A 81 -6.14 23.01 -4.11
N VAL A 82 -5.39 21.97 -3.72
CA VAL A 82 -5.92 20.90 -2.87
C VAL A 82 -5.75 21.19 -1.38
N ASP A 83 -6.62 20.61 -0.57
CA ASP A 83 -6.49 20.52 0.88
C ASP A 83 -5.41 19.51 1.27
N GLU A 84 -5.37 18.38 0.57
CA GLU A 84 -4.50 17.23 0.90
C GLU A 84 -3.92 16.55 -0.33
N LEU A 85 -2.68 16.08 -0.18
CA LEU A 85 -1.95 15.24 -1.12
C LEU A 85 -1.66 13.91 -0.46
N HIS A 86 -2.34 12.87 -0.92
CA HIS A 86 -2.18 11.50 -0.43
C HIS A 86 -1.07 10.82 -1.22
N LEU A 87 0.09 10.66 -0.59
CA LEU A 87 1.26 10.05 -1.21
C LEU A 87 1.19 8.53 -1.15
N MET A 88 0.95 7.85 -2.27
CA MET A 88 0.99 6.40 -2.38
C MET A 88 2.44 5.90 -2.27
N SER A 89 2.96 5.85 -1.04
CA SER A 89 4.32 5.41 -0.68
C SER A 89 4.41 3.90 -0.53
N TYR A 90 3.85 3.20 -1.51
CA TYR A 90 3.82 1.75 -1.62
C TYR A 90 3.82 1.35 -3.10
N ASP A 91 3.82 0.04 -3.37
CA ASP A 91 3.98 -0.54 -4.71
C ASP A 91 5.30 -0.16 -5.40
N PHE A 92 6.37 -0.03 -4.62
CA PHE A 92 7.70 0.23 -5.16
C PHE A 92 8.32 -1.01 -5.81
N ASN A 93 7.99 -2.20 -5.30
CA ASN A 93 8.44 -3.47 -5.84
C ASN A 93 7.29 -4.45 -5.98
N GLY A 94 7.32 -5.24 -7.05
CA GLY A 94 6.29 -6.22 -7.38
C GLY A 94 6.69 -7.10 -8.55
N SER A 95 5.71 -7.63 -9.28
CA SER A 95 5.94 -8.53 -10.42
C SER A 95 6.76 -7.91 -11.56
N TRP A 96 6.81 -6.58 -11.63
CA TRP A 96 7.59 -5.80 -12.58
C TRP A 96 9.06 -5.60 -12.17
N SER A 97 9.42 -5.93 -10.93
CA SER A 97 10.78 -5.78 -10.42
C SER A 97 11.69 -6.90 -10.93
N LYS A 98 13.01 -6.63 -10.98
CA LYS A 98 14.02 -7.65 -11.32
C LYS A 98 14.43 -8.52 -10.12
N VAL A 99 14.29 -7.97 -8.92
CA VAL A 99 14.65 -8.61 -7.65
C VAL A 99 13.51 -8.41 -6.65
N ALA A 100 13.43 -9.30 -5.67
CA ALA A 100 12.51 -9.15 -4.55
C ALA A 100 12.96 -7.94 -3.72
N GLY A 101 12.01 -7.11 -3.30
CA GLY A 101 12.32 -5.88 -2.59
C GLY A 101 11.17 -5.42 -1.72
N HIS A 102 11.46 -4.46 -0.85
CA HIS A 102 10.42 -3.81 -0.07
C HIS A 102 9.45 -3.06 -0.99
N HIS A 103 8.15 -3.28 -0.82
CA HIS A 103 7.16 -2.55 -1.64
C HIS A 103 6.72 -1.22 -1.01
N ALA A 104 7.02 -0.97 0.26
CA ALA A 104 6.58 0.22 0.99
C ALA A 104 7.63 0.75 1.99
N ASN A 105 8.92 0.62 1.67
CA ASN A 105 9.99 1.14 2.51
C ASN A 105 9.96 2.69 2.61
N LEU A 106 10.19 3.20 3.81
CA LEU A 106 10.33 4.64 4.04
C LEU A 106 11.70 5.15 3.58
N PHE A 107 12.75 4.38 3.85
CA PHE A 107 14.14 4.68 3.46
C PHE A 107 14.76 3.54 2.66
N GLY A 108 15.95 3.77 2.10
CA GLY A 108 16.70 2.75 1.35
C GLY A 108 16.12 2.45 -0.04
N GLY A 109 16.80 1.61 -0.81
CA GLY A 109 16.42 1.28 -2.18
C GLY A 109 16.46 2.46 -3.16
N GLU A 110 16.15 2.19 -4.44
CA GLU A 110 16.08 3.21 -5.50
C GLU A 110 14.83 4.10 -5.35
N ILE A 111 13.73 3.52 -4.86
CA ILE A 111 12.44 4.19 -4.66
C ILE A 111 12.06 4.03 -3.19
N ASN A 112 11.72 5.14 -2.53
CA ASN A 112 11.31 5.15 -1.13
C ASN A 112 10.42 6.35 -0.77
N GLY A 113 9.69 6.21 0.34
CA GLY A 113 8.76 7.23 0.83
C GLY A 113 9.41 8.56 1.20
N ASP A 114 10.60 8.54 1.82
CA ASP A 114 11.29 9.77 2.23
C ASP A 114 11.73 10.62 1.03
N ALA A 115 12.30 10.00 0.00
CA ALA A 115 12.67 10.69 -1.24
C ALA A 115 11.44 11.36 -1.90
N ALA A 116 10.30 10.67 -1.92
CA ALA A 116 9.05 11.20 -2.43
C ALA A 116 8.52 12.39 -1.60
N VAL A 117 8.53 12.27 -0.28
CA VAL A 117 8.18 13.39 0.62
C VAL A 117 9.13 14.57 0.40
N ASN A 118 10.45 14.34 0.42
CA ASN A 118 11.46 15.39 0.23
C ASN A 118 11.25 16.13 -1.09
N HIS A 119 10.97 15.40 -2.18
CA HIS A 119 10.68 16.01 -3.46
C HIS A 119 9.47 16.94 -3.38
N ILE A 120 8.34 16.46 -2.84
CA ILE A 120 7.11 17.24 -2.70
C ILE A 120 7.34 18.53 -1.88
N LEU A 121 8.02 18.41 -0.74
CA LEU A 121 8.31 19.55 0.12
C LEU A 121 9.26 20.55 -0.54
N SER A 122 10.29 20.07 -1.26
CA SER A 122 11.23 20.93 -2.01
C SER A 122 10.57 21.74 -3.12
N ARG A 123 9.38 21.34 -3.58
CA ARG A 123 8.57 22.11 -4.55
C ARG A 123 7.65 23.13 -3.88
N GLY A 124 7.75 23.33 -2.56
CA GLY A 124 7.02 24.37 -1.83
C GLY A 124 5.62 23.94 -1.34
N VAL A 125 5.31 22.64 -1.40
CA VAL A 125 4.07 22.12 -0.79
C VAL A 125 4.20 22.17 0.74
N PRO A 126 3.23 22.77 1.46
CA PRO A 126 3.26 22.78 2.92
C PRO A 126 3.24 21.35 3.50
N PRO A 127 4.12 21.00 4.45
CA PRO A 127 4.17 19.65 5.04
C PRO A 127 2.83 19.14 5.55
N ALA A 128 2.04 20.01 6.19
CA ALA A 128 0.72 19.68 6.74
C ALA A 128 -0.32 19.25 5.69
N LYS A 129 -0.08 19.45 4.39
CA LYS A 129 -0.94 18.96 3.31
C LYS A 129 -0.54 17.57 2.80
N VAL A 130 0.63 17.07 3.16
CA VAL A 130 1.14 15.77 2.68
C VAL A 130 0.73 14.68 3.65
N ILE A 131 0.01 13.67 3.15
CA ILE A 131 -0.49 12.53 3.92
C ILE A 131 0.26 11.28 3.44
N LEU A 132 0.96 10.59 4.35
CA LEU A 132 1.82 9.44 4.01
C LEU A 132 0.98 8.16 3.86
N GLY A 133 1.13 7.45 2.74
CA GLY A 133 0.39 6.23 2.45
C GLY A 133 1.00 4.96 3.04
N VAL A 134 0.15 4.09 3.58
CA VAL A 134 0.53 2.78 4.13
C VAL A 134 -0.34 1.69 3.50
N PRO A 135 0.24 0.62 2.94
CA PRO A 135 -0.52 -0.50 2.43
C PRO A 135 -0.99 -1.40 3.58
N MET A 136 -2.25 -1.83 3.53
CA MET A 136 -2.83 -2.90 4.34
C MET A 136 -2.82 -4.23 3.58
N TYR A 137 -1.78 -4.44 2.79
CA TYR A 137 -1.52 -5.65 2.00
C TYR A 137 -0.02 -5.84 1.85
N GLY A 138 0.38 -7.05 1.48
CA GLY A 138 1.75 -7.38 1.12
C GLY A 138 1.91 -7.80 -0.33
N ARG A 139 3.12 -7.63 -0.86
CA ARG A 139 3.53 -8.10 -2.19
C ARG A 139 4.48 -9.28 -2.10
N ALA A 140 4.16 -10.33 -2.83
CA ALA A 140 4.85 -11.62 -2.77
C ALA A 140 5.87 -11.83 -3.90
N PHE A 141 6.90 -12.59 -3.58
CA PHE A 141 7.97 -13.02 -4.48
C PHE A 141 8.29 -14.50 -4.22
N CYS A 142 8.07 -15.36 -5.22
CA CYS A 142 8.34 -16.79 -5.14
C CYS A 142 9.77 -17.13 -5.57
N ASN A 143 10.25 -18.30 -5.12
CA ASN A 143 11.53 -18.89 -5.53
C ASN A 143 12.75 -17.99 -5.30
N THR A 144 12.65 -17.04 -4.36
CA THR A 144 13.70 -16.06 -4.09
C THR A 144 14.61 -16.48 -2.93
N GLY A 145 15.85 -15.99 -2.96
CA GLY A 145 16.77 -16.10 -1.83
C GLY A 145 16.50 -15.10 -0.69
N GLY A 146 15.59 -14.14 -0.90
CA GLY A 146 15.27 -13.08 0.06
C GLY A 146 15.31 -11.69 -0.59
N LEU A 147 15.28 -10.64 0.24
CA LEU A 147 15.37 -9.26 -0.24
C LEU A 147 16.64 -9.01 -1.06
N GLY A 148 16.51 -8.22 -2.13
CA GLY A 148 17.59 -7.90 -3.07
C GLY A 148 17.98 -9.05 -4.01
N GLN A 149 17.38 -10.24 -3.88
CA GLN A 149 17.70 -11.40 -4.71
C GLN A 149 16.71 -11.58 -5.86
N PRO A 150 17.12 -12.19 -6.98
CA PRO A 150 16.19 -12.59 -8.05
C PRO A 150 15.04 -13.45 -7.52
N PHE A 151 13.91 -13.42 -8.20
CA PHE A 151 12.73 -14.22 -7.90
C PHE A 151 12.15 -14.81 -9.18
N GLN A 152 11.31 -15.85 -9.04
CA GLN A 152 10.61 -16.46 -10.17
C GLN A 152 9.15 -16.71 -9.78
N GLY A 153 8.27 -15.85 -10.32
CA GLY A 153 6.84 -15.84 -10.03
C GLY A 153 6.50 -15.07 -8.75
N ILE A 154 5.21 -14.74 -8.61
CA ILE A 154 4.68 -13.99 -7.46
C ILE A 154 3.60 -14.79 -6.70
N GLY A 155 3.35 -16.04 -7.11
CA GLY A 155 2.22 -16.83 -6.65
C GLY A 155 0.92 -16.46 -7.35
N GLU A 156 -0.09 -17.31 -7.18
CA GLU A 156 -1.44 -17.10 -7.70
C GLU A 156 -2.34 -16.48 -6.63
N ALA A 157 -3.49 -15.93 -7.05
CA ALA A 157 -4.51 -15.48 -6.12
C ALA A 157 -5.11 -16.68 -5.35
N ASN A 158 -5.47 -16.47 -4.08
CA ASN A 158 -6.19 -17.44 -3.28
C ASN A 158 -7.17 -16.72 -2.35
N GLN A 159 -8.42 -16.62 -2.77
CA GLN A 159 -9.45 -15.86 -2.04
C GLN A 159 -9.75 -16.46 -0.66
N GLU A 160 -9.67 -17.79 -0.51
CA GLU A 160 -9.86 -18.46 0.78
C GLU A 160 -8.79 -18.05 1.80
N LYS A 161 -7.60 -17.68 1.31
CA LYS A 161 -6.49 -17.18 2.12
C LYS A 161 -6.32 -15.67 2.04
N LYS A 162 -7.38 -14.95 1.65
CA LYS A 162 -7.42 -13.48 1.52
C LYS A 162 -6.35 -12.91 0.58
N SER A 163 -6.18 -13.56 -0.55
CA SER A 163 -5.41 -13.07 -1.70
C SER A 163 -6.37 -12.93 -2.88
N TRP A 164 -6.73 -11.69 -3.18
CA TRP A 164 -7.72 -11.37 -4.22
C TRP A 164 -7.11 -11.31 -5.63
N GLU A 165 -5.81 -11.01 -5.70
CA GLU A 165 -5.04 -10.89 -6.94
C GLU A 165 -3.69 -11.58 -6.79
N ALA A 166 -3.12 -12.05 -7.92
CA ALA A 166 -1.85 -12.76 -7.92
C ALA A 166 -0.73 -11.91 -7.28
N GLY A 167 -0.05 -12.49 -6.30
CA GLY A 167 1.06 -11.85 -5.60
C GLY A 167 0.68 -10.75 -4.61
N VAL A 168 -0.61 -10.58 -4.30
CA VAL A 168 -1.10 -9.63 -3.30
C VAL A 168 -1.83 -10.39 -2.20
N TRP A 169 -1.48 -10.11 -0.95
CA TRP A 169 -2.06 -10.73 0.24
C TRP A 169 -2.58 -9.66 1.18
N ASP A 170 -3.82 -9.77 1.65
CA ASP A 170 -4.31 -8.89 2.71
C ASP A 170 -3.41 -9.01 3.94
N TYR A 171 -3.08 -7.89 4.56
CA TYR A 171 -2.27 -7.87 5.77
C TYR A 171 -2.90 -8.73 6.90
N SER A 172 -4.23 -8.83 6.92
CA SER A 172 -4.96 -9.65 7.89
C SER A 172 -4.63 -11.15 7.82
N ALA A 173 -4.10 -11.63 6.69
CA ALA A 173 -3.61 -13.00 6.51
C ALA A 173 -2.11 -13.17 6.78
N LEU A 174 -1.38 -12.09 7.08
CA LEU A 174 0.07 -12.10 7.26
C LEU A 174 0.47 -12.12 8.75
N PRO A 175 1.64 -12.72 9.09
CA PRO A 175 2.47 -13.56 8.21
C PRO A 175 1.79 -14.88 7.84
N LEU A 176 2.16 -15.45 6.68
CA LEU A 176 1.66 -16.75 6.25
C LEU A 176 2.22 -17.87 7.13
N GLU A 177 1.46 -18.96 7.26
CA GLU A 177 1.89 -20.14 8.02
C GLU A 177 3.24 -20.69 7.52
N GLY A 178 4.18 -20.85 8.45
CA GLY A 178 5.56 -21.29 8.17
C GLY A 178 6.53 -20.19 7.77
N ALA A 179 6.07 -18.95 7.58
CA ALA A 179 6.93 -17.80 7.32
C ALA A 179 7.36 -17.10 8.61
N GLU A 180 8.62 -16.69 8.67
CA GLU A 180 9.17 -15.87 9.74
C GLU A 180 9.02 -14.39 9.38
N GLU A 181 8.44 -13.57 10.28
CA GLU A 181 8.33 -12.12 10.09
C GLU A 181 9.63 -11.41 10.54
N HIS A 182 10.11 -10.50 9.71
CA HIS A 182 11.33 -9.73 9.92
C HIS A 182 11.03 -8.23 9.78
N LEU A 183 11.44 -7.45 10.78
CA LEU A 183 11.47 -6.00 10.72
C LEU A 183 12.80 -5.54 10.12
N ASP A 184 12.74 -4.74 9.06
CA ASP A 184 13.90 -4.01 8.55
C ASP A 184 13.86 -2.59 9.09
N ALA A 185 14.60 -2.37 10.19
CA ALA A 185 14.69 -1.07 10.84
C ALA A 185 15.38 0.00 9.98
N GLN A 186 16.25 -0.39 9.04
CA GLN A 186 16.94 0.56 8.16
C GLN A 186 15.98 1.09 7.09
N SER A 187 15.19 0.20 6.49
CA SER A 187 14.20 0.56 5.48
C SER A 187 12.89 1.10 6.08
N VAL A 188 12.66 0.86 7.38
CA VAL A 188 11.38 1.07 8.08
C VAL A 188 10.25 0.38 7.31
N GLY A 189 10.41 -0.93 7.14
CA GLY A 189 9.45 -1.82 6.50
C GLY A 189 9.55 -3.22 7.10
N ALA A 190 8.62 -4.10 6.74
CA ALA A 190 8.64 -5.49 7.18
C ALA A 190 8.52 -6.44 5.99
N TYR A 191 8.90 -7.70 6.23
CA TYR A 191 8.62 -8.79 5.32
C TYR A 191 8.50 -10.08 6.09
N SER A 192 7.87 -11.08 5.50
CA SER A 192 7.93 -12.46 5.98
C SER A 192 8.66 -13.33 4.96
N TYR A 193 9.39 -14.33 5.43
CA TYR A 193 10.08 -15.29 4.56
C TYR A 193 9.87 -16.72 5.04
N ASP A 194 9.35 -17.56 4.15
CA ASP A 194 9.35 -19.02 4.34
C ASP A 194 10.56 -19.60 3.60
N ARG A 195 11.57 -20.03 4.36
CA ARG A 195 12.82 -20.59 3.82
C ARG A 195 12.60 -21.92 3.10
N SER A 196 11.62 -22.72 3.53
CA SER A 196 11.33 -24.02 2.92
C SER A 196 10.65 -23.85 1.56
N LYS A 197 9.75 -22.86 1.45
CA LYS A 197 9.02 -22.54 0.22
C LYS A 197 9.73 -21.49 -0.64
N ARG A 198 10.82 -20.89 -0.14
CA ARG A 198 11.52 -19.74 -0.75
C ARG A 198 10.56 -18.62 -1.14
N HIS A 199 9.63 -18.33 -0.25
CA HIS A 199 8.51 -17.40 -0.49
C HIS A 199 8.64 -16.19 0.42
N LEU A 200 8.76 -15.00 -0.18
CA LEU A 200 8.86 -13.74 0.53
C LEU A 200 7.58 -12.93 0.32
N VAL A 201 7.07 -12.30 1.38
CA VAL A 201 6.00 -11.29 1.28
C VAL A 201 6.47 -10.02 1.98
N SER A 202 6.61 -8.90 1.26
CA SER A 202 6.91 -7.58 1.85
C SER A 202 5.61 -6.85 2.20
N TYR A 203 5.54 -6.22 3.38
CA TYR A 203 4.38 -5.50 3.90
C TYR A 203 4.77 -4.55 5.05
N ASP A 204 3.81 -3.86 5.66
CA ASP A 204 4.02 -3.10 6.89
C ASP A 204 3.57 -3.86 8.14
N SER A 205 4.35 -3.78 9.22
CA SER A 205 4.00 -4.30 10.54
C SER A 205 3.57 -3.16 11.47
N PRO A 206 2.93 -3.44 12.62
CA PRO A 206 2.62 -2.42 13.62
C PRO A 206 3.85 -1.60 14.05
N ALA A 207 5.02 -2.24 14.12
CA ALA A 207 6.28 -1.59 14.46
C ALA A 207 6.76 -0.63 13.35
N SER A 208 6.69 -1.03 12.07
CA SER A 208 7.06 -0.14 10.96
C SER A 208 6.07 1.01 10.81
N VAL A 209 4.77 0.77 11.03
CA VAL A 209 3.73 1.81 11.02
C VAL A 209 3.92 2.80 12.17
N SER A 210 4.26 2.34 13.37
CA SER A 210 4.58 3.23 14.50
C SER A 210 5.78 4.12 14.18
N ALA A 211 6.83 3.56 13.59
CA ALA A 211 8.00 4.34 13.16
C ALA A 211 7.68 5.32 12.02
N LYS A 212 6.78 4.97 11.09
CA LYS A 212 6.26 5.88 10.07
C LYS A 212 5.40 7.00 10.66
N ALA A 213 4.60 6.72 11.70
CA ALA A 213 3.85 7.74 12.43
C ALA A 213 4.79 8.72 13.12
N ASP A 214 5.86 8.24 13.77
CA ASP A 214 6.92 9.08 14.34
C ASP A 214 7.57 9.96 13.28
N TYR A 215 7.86 9.40 12.09
CA TYR A 215 8.36 10.18 10.95
C TYR A 215 7.37 11.27 10.53
N VAL A 216 6.08 10.95 10.38
CA VAL A 216 5.01 11.92 10.06
C VAL A 216 4.97 13.06 11.09
N VAL A 217 5.07 12.73 12.38
CA VAL A 217 5.07 13.72 13.47
C VAL A 217 6.29 14.64 13.36
N ARG A 218 7.49 14.07 13.25
CA ARG A 218 8.76 14.82 13.20
C ARG A 218 8.93 15.66 11.94
N ARG A 219 8.33 15.22 10.82
CA ARG A 219 8.37 15.94 9.54
C ARG A 219 7.25 16.95 9.39
N GLY A 220 6.37 17.06 10.40
CA GLY A 220 5.22 17.97 10.36
C GLY A 220 4.23 17.64 9.25
N LEU A 221 4.16 16.37 8.84
CA LEU A 221 3.24 15.92 7.79
C LEU A 221 1.80 15.92 8.31
N GLY A 222 0.84 16.01 7.40
CA GLY A 222 -0.58 16.15 7.70
C GLY A 222 -1.23 14.90 8.28
N GLY A 223 -0.61 13.73 8.14
CA GLY A 223 -1.15 12.48 8.65
C GLY A 223 -0.74 11.25 7.87
N MET A 224 -1.53 10.19 8.00
CA MET A 224 -1.35 8.92 7.32
C MET A 224 -2.65 8.49 6.64
N PHE A 225 -2.55 7.84 5.48
CA PHE A 225 -3.69 7.20 4.84
C PHE A 225 -3.41 5.74 4.50
N PHE A 226 -4.47 4.94 4.39
CA PHE A 226 -4.37 3.49 4.25
C PHE A 226 -5.10 2.96 3.01
N TRP A 227 -4.48 1.98 2.34
CA TRP A 227 -5.07 1.21 1.25
C TRP A 227 -5.01 -0.29 1.54
N GLU A 228 -6.10 -1.00 1.72
CA GLU A 228 -7.44 -0.49 2.07
C GLU A 228 -7.96 -1.18 3.34
N LEU A 229 -9.05 -0.67 3.91
CA LEU A 229 -9.50 -1.01 5.26
C LEU A 229 -9.70 -2.52 5.51
N SER A 230 -10.22 -3.25 4.52
CA SER A 230 -10.54 -4.68 4.71
C SER A 230 -9.29 -5.54 4.90
N GLY A 231 -8.14 -5.04 4.46
CA GLY A 231 -6.83 -5.64 4.67
C GLY A 231 -6.33 -5.60 6.12
N ASP A 232 -6.88 -4.75 7.01
CA ASP A 232 -6.38 -4.63 8.39
C ASP A 232 -6.74 -5.83 9.28
N LYS A 233 -5.96 -6.03 10.34
CA LYS A 233 -6.36 -6.92 11.45
C LYS A 233 -7.41 -6.21 12.29
N CYS A 234 -8.50 -6.91 12.60
CA CYS A 234 -9.59 -6.39 13.42
C CYS A 234 -9.06 -5.96 14.80
N SER A 235 -9.02 -4.66 15.07
CA SER A 235 -8.42 -4.08 16.29
C SER A 235 -9.12 -4.49 17.58
N SER A 236 -10.40 -4.85 17.54
CA SER A 236 -11.11 -5.37 18.72
C SER A 236 -10.73 -6.81 19.08
N LYS A 237 -10.15 -7.57 18.14
CA LYS A 237 -9.71 -8.96 18.34
C LYS A 237 -8.19 -9.11 18.44
N PHE A 238 -7.46 -8.30 17.67
CA PHE A 238 -6.00 -8.32 17.55
C PHE A 238 -5.45 -6.88 17.57
N PRO A 239 -5.66 -6.13 18.66
CA PRO A 239 -5.24 -4.72 18.76
C PRO A 239 -3.75 -4.53 18.47
N GLU A 240 -2.91 -5.46 18.92
CA GLU A 240 -1.47 -5.47 18.71
C GLU A 240 -1.05 -5.66 17.25
N ARG A 241 -1.98 -6.09 16.38
CA ARG A 241 -1.73 -6.27 14.95
C ARG A 241 -2.43 -5.24 14.07
N SER A 242 -3.37 -4.43 14.56
CA SER A 242 -4.00 -3.43 13.69
C SER A 242 -3.02 -2.34 13.28
N LEU A 243 -2.82 -2.17 11.98
CA LEU A 243 -1.99 -1.09 11.45
C LEU A 243 -2.66 0.27 11.69
N LEU A 244 -3.99 0.32 11.60
CA LEU A 244 -4.75 1.53 11.89
C LEU A 244 -4.59 1.95 13.35
N ALA A 245 -4.66 1.00 14.29
CA ALA A 245 -4.46 1.28 15.72
C ALA A 245 -3.04 1.79 16.00
N ALA A 246 -2.02 1.13 15.44
CA ALA A 246 -0.62 1.56 15.58
C ALA A 246 -0.40 3.01 15.08
N ALA A 247 -0.98 3.36 13.93
CA ALA A 247 -0.89 4.73 13.43
C ALA A 247 -1.67 5.74 14.27
N HIS A 248 -2.89 5.40 14.68
CA HIS A 248 -3.70 6.27 15.55
C HIS A 248 -2.96 6.60 16.85
N GLU A 249 -2.37 5.60 17.51
CA GLU A 249 -1.57 5.81 18.73
C GLU A 249 -0.32 6.64 18.47
N GLY A 250 0.44 6.30 17.42
CA GLY A 250 1.68 6.98 17.03
C GLY A 250 1.49 8.45 16.65
N LEU A 251 0.36 8.80 16.04
CA LEU A 251 0.02 10.19 15.70
C LEU A 251 -0.48 11.02 16.90
N GLY A 252 -0.58 10.42 18.09
CA GLY A 252 -1.00 11.07 19.32
C GLY A 252 -2.41 10.67 19.77
N GLY A 253 -3.22 10.06 18.90
CA GLY A 253 -4.52 9.47 19.22
C GLY A 253 -5.42 10.36 20.06
N ARG A 254 -5.92 9.81 21.18
CA ARG A 254 -6.80 10.49 22.17
C ARG A 254 -6.17 11.71 22.84
N ARG A 255 -4.86 11.96 22.66
CA ARG A 255 -4.15 13.14 23.20
C ARG A 255 -4.33 14.39 22.33
N GLY A 256 -5.33 14.40 21.45
CA GLY A 256 -5.57 15.50 20.50
C GLY A 256 -4.61 15.52 19.31
N GLY A 257 -3.91 14.40 19.05
CA GLY A 257 -3.00 14.28 17.91
C GLY A 257 -3.72 14.10 16.57
N VAL A 258 -5.01 13.77 16.62
CA VAL A 258 -5.85 13.53 15.43
C VAL A 258 -6.84 14.70 15.23
N ASP A 259 -7.10 15.07 13.98
CA ASP A 259 -8.05 16.10 13.59
C ASP A 259 -9.47 15.77 14.06
N GLY A 260 -10.04 16.69 14.84
CA GLY A 260 -11.40 16.61 15.39
C GLY A 260 -12.39 17.52 14.68
N SER A 261 -12.05 18.03 13.49
CA SER A 261 -12.95 18.86 12.70
C SER A 261 -14.29 18.16 12.44
N PRO A 262 -15.44 18.82 12.65
CA PRO A 262 -16.74 18.22 12.42
C PRO A 262 -16.93 17.90 10.94
N ASN A 263 -17.69 16.83 10.65
CA ASN A 263 -18.12 16.53 9.28
C ASN A 263 -19.31 17.40 8.87
N HIS A 264 -19.66 17.33 7.59
CA HIS A 264 -20.83 17.99 7.03
C HIS A 264 -22.02 17.02 7.03
N LEU A 265 -23.14 17.41 7.64
CA LEU A 265 -24.35 16.58 7.75
C LEU A 265 -25.59 17.18 7.09
N ASN A 266 -25.51 18.46 6.68
CA ASN A 266 -26.65 19.19 6.16
C ASN A 266 -26.61 19.26 4.64
N TYR A 267 -27.36 18.39 3.96
CA TYR A 267 -27.40 18.33 2.49
C TYR A 267 -28.76 18.81 1.94
N PRO A 268 -29.07 20.13 1.99
CA PRO A 268 -30.41 20.65 1.72
C PRO A 268 -30.86 20.48 0.28
N THR A 269 -29.93 20.30 -0.67
CA THR A 269 -30.22 20.08 -2.09
C THR A 269 -30.12 18.61 -2.50
N SER A 270 -29.97 17.68 -1.54
CA SER A 270 -29.96 16.25 -1.86
C SER A 270 -31.30 15.83 -2.45
N VAL A 271 -31.26 15.09 -3.56
CA VAL A 271 -32.47 14.50 -4.19
C VAL A 271 -33.08 13.38 -3.35
N TYR A 272 -32.33 12.85 -2.39
CA TYR A 272 -32.77 11.79 -1.48
C TYR A 272 -33.35 12.39 -0.20
N ASP A 273 -34.64 12.19 0.04
CA ASP A 273 -35.37 12.77 1.17
C ASP A 273 -34.77 12.36 2.52
N ASN A 274 -34.38 11.10 2.68
CA ASN A 274 -33.74 10.60 3.91
C ASN A 274 -32.42 11.31 4.19
N ILE A 275 -31.59 11.61 3.18
CA ILE A 275 -30.34 12.35 3.34
C ILE A 275 -30.62 13.83 3.61
N ARG A 276 -31.52 14.44 2.84
CA ARG A 276 -31.91 15.85 3.01
C ARG A 276 -32.49 16.15 4.38
N GLN A 277 -33.21 15.18 4.98
CA GLN A 277 -33.80 15.27 6.30
C GLN A 277 -32.86 14.82 7.43
N GLY A 278 -31.59 14.50 7.14
CA GLY A 278 -30.61 14.11 8.17
C GLY A 278 -30.84 12.73 8.78
N ASN A 279 -31.45 11.80 8.02
CA ASN A 279 -31.67 10.40 8.38
C ASN A 279 -32.42 10.20 9.72
N GLN A 280 -33.37 11.10 10.05
CA GLN A 280 -34.08 11.12 11.32
C GLN A 280 -34.93 9.86 11.63
N ASN A 281 -35.11 8.95 10.66
CA ASN A 281 -35.85 7.70 10.82
C ASN A 281 -34.96 6.45 11.07
N ALA A 282 -33.64 6.58 11.16
CA ALA A 282 -32.73 5.42 11.34
C ALA A 282 -32.74 4.82 12.76
N GLY A 283 -33.43 5.43 13.73
CA GLY A 283 -33.39 5.04 15.15
C GLY A 283 -34.28 3.85 15.56
N ALA A 284 -35.09 3.26 14.68
CA ALA A 284 -36.12 2.28 15.08
C ALA A 284 -35.75 0.79 14.89
N GLY A 285 -34.52 0.44 14.50
CA GLY A 285 -34.22 -0.95 14.13
C GLY A 285 -32.77 -1.40 14.16
N ALA A 286 -31.88 -0.68 14.84
CA ALA A 286 -30.50 -1.14 14.99
C ALA A 286 -30.45 -2.40 15.88
N ARG A 287 -30.43 -3.58 15.26
CA ARG A 287 -30.11 -4.84 15.94
C ARG A 287 -28.62 -4.85 16.27
N PRO A 288 -28.20 -5.30 17.47
CA PRO A 288 -26.79 -5.46 17.79
C PRO A 288 -26.13 -6.42 16.79
N LEU A 289 -25.11 -5.96 16.07
CA LEU A 289 -24.43 -6.70 15.00
C LEU A 289 -23.35 -7.68 15.51
N CYS A 290 -23.49 -8.15 16.75
CA CYS A 290 -22.72 -9.25 17.33
C CYS A 290 -23.62 -10.12 18.21
N ALA A 291 -24.76 -10.59 17.68
CA ALA A 291 -25.44 -11.75 18.24
C ALA A 291 -24.89 -13.02 17.57
N PRO A 292 -24.61 -14.10 18.30
CA PRO A 292 -24.27 -15.38 17.68
C PRO A 292 -25.44 -15.82 16.80
N GLY A 293 -25.24 -15.82 15.49
CA GLY A 293 -26.25 -16.29 14.55
C GLY A 293 -26.57 -17.76 14.83
N GLY A 294 -27.79 -18.04 15.30
CA GLY A 294 -28.33 -19.39 15.32
C GLY A 294 -28.39 -19.97 13.90
N PRO A 295 -28.47 -21.30 13.74
CA PRO A 295 -28.34 -21.94 12.45
C PRO A 295 -29.48 -21.51 11.51
N PRO A 296 -29.20 -21.29 10.21
CA PRO A 296 -30.24 -20.94 9.24
C PRO A 296 -31.25 -22.09 9.11
N ARG A 297 -32.55 -21.75 9.17
CA ARG A 297 -33.64 -22.68 8.87
C ARG A 297 -33.54 -23.14 7.41
N GLY A 298 -33.67 -24.44 7.22
CA GLY A 298 -33.34 -25.15 5.98
C GLY A 298 -34.14 -24.70 4.76
N ALA A 299 -33.41 -24.42 3.69
CA ALA A 299 -33.86 -24.65 2.32
C ALA A 299 -33.14 -25.91 1.82
N GLN A 300 -33.89 -26.97 1.56
CA GLN A 300 -33.37 -28.19 0.92
C GLN A 300 -32.97 -27.85 -0.53
N LEU A 301 -31.66 -27.86 -0.80
CA LEU A 301 -31.10 -27.92 -2.15
C LEU A 301 -30.31 -29.22 -2.25
N GLY A 302 -30.61 -30.01 -3.30
CA GLY A 302 -30.05 -31.33 -3.53
C GLY A 302 -28.53 -31.33 -3.65
N GLN A 303 -27.90 -32.44 -3.24
CA GLN A 303 -26.46 -32.63 -3.25
C GLN A 303 -25.91 -32.65 -4.69
N PRO A 304 -24.92 -31.79 -5.03
CA PRO A 304 -24.04 -32.05 -6.16
C PRO A 304 -22.92 -33.03 -5.75
N PRO A 305 -22.38 -33.83 -6.69
CA PRO A 305 -21.32 -34.79 -6.38
C PRO A 305 -20.04 -34.07 -5.93
N GLY A 306 -19.34 -34.69 -4.98
CA GLY A 306 -18.18 -34.11 -4.31
C GLY A 306 -17.03 -33.77 -5.27
N PRO A 307 -16.27 -32.70 -4.99
CA PRO A 307 -15.12 -32.33 -5.79
C PRO A 307 -13.96 -33.32 -5.57
N PRO A 308 -13.16 -33.61 -6.61
CA PRO A 308 -11.87 -34.29 -6.41
C PRO A 308 -10.91 -33.35 -5.65
N ALA A 309 -9.97 -33.94 -4.93
CA ALA A 309 -8.98 -33.22 -4.11
C ALA A 309 -8.32 -32.05 -4.86
N ALA A 310 -8.31 -30.86 -4.23
CA ALA A 310 -7.69 -29.66 -4.77
C ALA A 310 -6.14 -29.79 -4.78
N PRO A 311 -5.45 -29.32 -5.82
CA PRO A 311 -4.00 -29.20 -5.80
C PRO A 311 -3.58 -28.01 -4.91
N ASN A 312 -2.53 -28.22 -4.11
CA ASN A 312 -1.95 -27.21 -3.22
C ASN A 312 -1.66 -25.90 -3.96
N ALA A 313 -2.27 -24.80 -3.51
CA ALA A 313 -1.86 -23.44 -3.88
C ALA A 313 -0.48 -23.17 -3.27
N HIS A 314 0.56 -23.47 -4.03
CA HIS A 314 1.98 -23.29 -3.68
C HIS A 314 2.67 -22.55 -4.82
N CYS A 315 3.74 -21.79 -4.50
CA CYS A 315 4.74 -21.45 -5.50
C CYS A 315 5.09 -22.76 -6.22
N PRO A 316 4.93 -22.84 -7.56
CA PRO A 316 5.32 -24.05 -8.26
C PRO A 316 6.80 -24.31 -7.93
N PRO A 317 7.16 -25.55 -7.53
CA PRO A 317 8.55 -25.87 -7.25
C PRO A 317 9.40 -25.54 -8.48
N PRO A 318 10.67 -25.15 -8.29
CA PRO A 318 11.56 -24.94 -9.42
C PRO A 318 11.62 -26.23 -10.26
N PRO A 319 11.75 -26.15 -11.59
CA PRO A 319 11.96 -27.34 -12.40
C PRO A 319 13.21 -28.07 -11.91
N ALA A 320 13.08 -29.38 -11.65
CA ALA A 320 14.23 -30.23 -11.34
C ALA A 320 15.25 -30.17 -12.49
N PRO A 321 16.57 -30.32 -12.22
CA PRO A 321 17.57 -30.39 -13.28
C PRO A 321 17.34 -31.65 -14.12
N GLY A 322 16.59 -31.50 -15.21
CA GLY A 322 16.31 -32.56 -16.17
C GLY A 322 17.55 -32.83 -17.03
N TRP A 323 18.09 -34.02 -16.88
CA TRP A 323 19.04 -34.62 -17.82
C TRP A 323 18.40 -34.66 -19.21
N PHE A 324 18.92 -33.87 -20.14
CA PHE A 324 18.55 -33.93 -21.54
C PHE A 324 19.06 -35.25 -22.14
N VAL A 325 18.16 -36.19 -22.41
CA VAL A 325 18.39 -37.28 -23.37
C VAL A 325 17.77 -36.84 -24.69
N GLY A 326 18.61 -36.33 -25.60
CA GLY A 326 18.20 -36.01 -26.97
C GLY A 326 18.13 -37.27 -27.85
N PRO A 327 17.22 -37.34 -28.83
CA PRO A 327 17.22 -38.42 -29.80
C PRO A 327 18.27 -38.18 -30.90
N GLN A 328 18.96 -39.26 -31.29
CA GLN A 328 20.02 -39.29 -32.30
C GLN A 328 19.50 -39.26 -33.75
N GLY A 329 20.31 -38.64 -34.62
CA GLY A 329 20.47 -38.94 -36.06
C GLY A 329 19.80 -37.94 -37.01
N ARG A 330 20.37 -37.46 -38.12
CA ARG A 330 21.67 -37.56 -38.83
C ARG A 330 21.81 -36.20 -39.57
N GLY A 331 22.93 -35.48 -39.59
CA GLY A 331 24.07 -35.67 -40.49
C GLY A 331 24.07 -34.64 -41.65
N HIS A 332 24.99 -33.65 -41.64
CA HIS A 332 25.90 -33.27 -42.74
C HIS A 332 26.59 -31.89 -42.56
N SER A 333 27.93 -31.94 -42.54
CA SER A 333 28.97 -31.04 -43.10
C SER A 333 28.98 -29.52 -42.88
N GLY A 334 30.12 -29.02 -42.38
CA GLY A 334 30.73 -27.74 -42.78
C GLY A 334 31.24 -26.84 -41.64
N GLY A 335 32.55 -26.83 -41.39
CA GLY A 335 33.22 -25.78 -40.57
C GLY A 335 33.30 -24.42 -41.30
N PRO A 336 33.89 -23.35 -40.72
CA PRO A 336 35.18 -23.38 -40.03
C PRO A 336 35.27 -22.62 -38.69
N HIS A 337 36.44 -22.80 -38.07
CA HIS A 337 36.96 -22.37 -36.77
C HIS A 337 36.78 -20.90 -36.37
N ALA A 338 36.58 -20.68 -35.06
CA ALA A 338 36.85 -19.43 -34.33
C ALA A 338 37.81 -19.72 -33.14
N PRO A 339 38.74 -18.80 -32.82
CA PRO A 339 39.85 -19.03 -31.87
C PRO A 339 39.44 -18.91 -30.38
N PRO A 340 40.23 -19.48 -29.44
CA PRO A 340 39.91 -19.47 -28.01
C PRO A 340 40.16 -18.11 -27.33
N ALA A 341 39.34 -17.81 -26.31
CA ALA A 341 39.42 -16.60 -25.49
C ALA A 341 40.64 -16.60 -24.52
N PRO A 342 41.21 -15.43 -24.19
CA PRO A 342 42.38 -15.32 -23.31
C PRO A 342 42.04 -15.49 -21.81
N PRO A 343 43.02 -15.88 -20.98
CA PRO A 343 42.83 -16.15 -19.55
C PRO A 343 42.76 -14.85 -18.70
N LEU A 344 42.01 -14.93 -17.60
CA LEU A 344 41.89 -13.86 -16.59
C LEU A 344 43.19 -13.69 -15.77
N PRO A 345 43.53 -12.46 -15.33
CA PRO A 345 44.72 -12.20 -14.51
C PRO A 345 44.54 -12.63 -13.04
N PRO A 346 45.65 -12.92 -12.32
CA PRO A 346 45.62 -13.50 -10.98
C PRO A 346 45.29 -12.49 -9.87
N ARG A 347 44.69 -13.01 -8.79
CA ARG A 347 44.46 -12.32 -7.52
C ARG A 347 45.79 -11.87 -6.89
N VAL A 348 45.82 -10.62 -6.44
CA VAL A 348 46.85 -10.10 -5.53
C VAL A 348 46.37 -10.27 -4.09
N ASP A 349 47.10 -11.10 -3.35
CA ASP A 349 47.05 -11.19 -1.88
C ASP A 349 47.90 -10.07 -1.27
N ALA A 350 47.35 -9.39 -0.27
CA ALA A 350 48.10 -8.56 0.67
C ALA A 350 47.71 -8.98 2.09
N GLY A 351 48.67 -9.56 2.84
CA GLY A 351 48.59 -9.75 4.31
C GLY A 351 48.70 -8.40 5.03
N ALA A 352 48.48 -8.23 6.34
CA ALA A 352 48.24 -9.05 7.53
C ALA A 352 47.61 -8.08 8.59
N PRO A 353 47.45 -8.33 9.92
CA PRO A 353 47.81 -9.50 10.73
C PRO A 353 46.71 -10.00 11.71
N ALA A 354 47.09 -11.03 12.47
CA ALA A 354 46.33 -11.82 13.43
C ALA A 354 45.79 -11.05 14.65
N GLY A 355 44.62 -11.49 15.14
CA GLY A 355 44.09 -11.14 16.46
C GLY A 355 42.84 -11.95 16.82
N ALA A 356 43.01 -12.89 17.76
CA ALA A 356 42.03 -13.55 18.62
C ALA A 356 40.78 -14.21 18.00
N ARG A 357 40.80 -15.55 17.97
CA ARG A 357 39.61 -16.41 17.96
C ARG A 357 38.87 -16.28 19.30
N GLY A 358 37.57 -16.06 19.24
CA GLY A 358 36.64 -16.18 20.36
C GLY A 358 35.33 -16.75 19.84
N ASP A 359 34.98 -17.94 20.32
CA ASP A 359 33.83 -18.74 19.91
C ASP A 359 32.49 -18.03 20.17
N SER A 360 31.62 -17.94 19.17
CA SER A 360 30.24 -17.50 19.33
C SER A 360 29.31 -18.71 19.49
N GLN A 361 29.18 -19.19 20.73
CA GLN A 361 27.94 -19.84 21.16
C GLN A 361 26.92 -18.73 21.48
N LEU A 362 25.89 -18.58 20.65
CA LEU A 362 24.72 -17.77 21.02
C LEU A 362 23.61 -18.70 21.48
N ALA A 363 23.50 -18.77 22.80
CA ALA A 363 22.39 -19.33 23.53
C ALA A 363 21.13 -18.46 23.40
N GLY A 364 19.99 -19.13 23.28
CA GLY A 364 18.81 -18.88 24.11
C GLY A 364 18.03 -17.57 23.93
N ASN A 365 16.78 -17.72 23.50
CA ASN A 365 15.63 -16.86 23.76
C ASN A 365 15.84 -15.77 24.83
N ALA A 366 15.86 -14.51 24.40
CA ALA A 366 15.65 -13.34 25.25
C ALA A 366 14.45 -12.52 24.72
N PRO A 367 13.56 -12.01 25.59
CA PRO A 367 12.42 -11.20 25.19
C PRO A 367 12.88 -9.86 24.58
N PHE A 368 12.14 -9.40 23.57
CA PHE A 368 12.41 -8.19 22.79
C PHE A 368 12.59 -6.93 23.66
N PRO A 369 13.65 -6.12 23.48
CA PRO A 369 13.72 -4.81 24.09
C PRO A 369 12.76 -3.84 23.38
N ALA A 370 11.98 -3.12 24.18
CA ALA A 370 11.10 -2.05 23.73
C ALA A 370 11.92 -0.94 23.04
N SER A 371 11.46 -0.53 21.85
CA SER A 371 11.86 0.67 21.12
C SER A 371 13.36 0.82 20.81
N VAL A 372 13.77 0.42 19.61
CA VAL A 372 15.00 0.93 19.01
C VAL A 372 14.75 2.39 18.62
N ARG A 373 15.18 3.35 19.45
CA ARG A 373 15.18 4.77 19.09
C ARG A 373 16.45 5.09 18.30
N VAL A 374 16.28 5.35 17.00
CA VAL A 374 17.34 5.95 16.18
C VAL A 374 17.51 7.43 16.61
N PRO A 375 18.73 7.89 16.97
CA PRO A 375 18.96 9.29 17.33
C PRO A 375 18.84 10.19 16.08
N LEU A 376 18.02 11.23 16.18
CA LEU A 376 17.84 12.28 15.19
C LEU A 376 17.81 13.64 15.91
N PRO A 377 18.19 14.75 15.23
CA PRO A 377 18.37 16.06 15.86
C PRO A 377 17.08 16.59 16.54
N PRO A 378 17.22 17.48 17.54
CA PRO A 378 16.09 18.00 18.30
C PRO A 378 15.09 18.74 17.38
N PHE A 379 13.81 18.40 17.53
CA PHE A 379 12.69 18.98 16.79
C PHE A 379 11.60 19.39 17.78
N GLU A 380 11.08 20.62 17.65
CA GLU A 380 9.92 21.06 18.39
C GLU A 380 8.64 20.48 17.77
N PRO A 381 7.80 19.74 18.51
CA PRO A 381 6.59 19.16 17.97
C PRO A 381 5.63 20.27 17.52
N ASN A 382 5.37 20.33 16.21
CA ASN A 382 4.34 21.19 15.65
C ASN A 382 2.97 20.71 16.19
N SER A 383 2.26 21.59 16.91
CA SER A 383 1.07 21.33 17.71
C SER A 383 -0.24 21.18 16.91
N ARG A 384 -0.15 20.86 15.61
CA ARG A 384 -1.34 20.76 14.74
C ARG A 384 -1.93 19.33 14.75
N PRO A 385 -3.27 19.20 14.79
CA PRO A 385 -3.93 17.90 14.64
C PRO A 385 -3.61 17.27 13.28
N ARG A 386 -3.49 15.94 13.23
CA ARG A 386 -3.15 15.16 12.03
C ARG A 386 -4.30 14.25 11.62
N ARG A 387 -4.37 13.80 10.38
CA ARG A 387 -5.46 12.93 9.91
C ARG A 387 -5.04 11.48 9.80
N VAL A 388 -5.95 10.58 10.15
CA VAL A 388 -5.88 9.15 9.81
C VAL A 388 -7.00 8.89 8.82
N ILE A 389 -6.65 8.64 7.56
CA ILE A 389 -7.63 8.51 6.48
C ILE A 389 -7.60 7.09 5.97
N VAL A 390 -8.76 6.49 5.74
CA VAL A 390 -8.85 5.16 5.15
C VAL A 390 -9.56 5.27 3.82
N ALA A 391 -8.92 4.79 2.75
CA ALA A 391 -9.55 4.71 1.45
C ALA A 391 -10.50 3.51 1.41
N ALA A 392 -11.69 3.72 0.86
CA ALA A 392 -12.64 2.67 0.53
C ALA A 392 -13.05 2.83 -0.94
N GLU A 393 -13.18 1.71 -1.65
CA GLU A 393 -13.72 1.70 -3.00
C GLU A 393 -15.25 1.66 -2.95
N VAL A 394 -15.89 2.67 -3.52
CA VAL A 394 -17.35 2.71 -3.71
C VAL A 394 -17.66 2.37 -5.15
N VAL A 395 -18.24 1.18 -5.37
CA VAL A 395 -18.66 0.73 -6.70
C VAL A 395 -20.14 1.05 -6.86
N PHE A 396 -20.45 1.94 -7.79
CA PHE A 396 -21.84 2.23 -8.15
C PHE A 396 -22.34 1.15 -9.11
N ASP A 397 -23.42 0.46 -8.73
CA ASP A 397 -24.16 -0.33 -9.70
C ASP A 397 -25.01 0.64 -10.53
N GLY A 398 -25.13 0.43 -11.83
CA GLY A 398 -25.83 1.35 -12.74
C GLY A 398 -27.33 1.54 -12.45
N SER A 399 -27.88 0.99 -11.36
CA SER A 399 -29.25 1.17 -10.89
C SER A 399 -29.42 2.28 -9.83
N GLY A 400 -28.35 2.99 -9.49
CA GLY A 400 -28.37 3.99 -8.42
C GLY A 400 -28.19 3.41 -7.02
N GLY A 401 -27.86 2.10 -6.94
CA GLY A 401 -27.28 1.49 -5.76
C GLY A 401 -25.77 1.68 -5.73
N TYR A 402 -25.19 1.63 -4.54
CA TYR A 402 -23.74 1.58 -4.38
C TYR A 402 -23.40 0.40 -3.49
N THR A 403 -22.31 -0.29 -3.83
CA THR A 403 -21.68 -1.27 -2.95
C THR A 403 -20.36 -0.66 -2.50
N VAL A 404 -20.23 -0.37 -1.22
CA VAL A 404 -18.91 -0.11 -0.64
C VAL A 404 -18.23 -1.47 -0.57
N LYS A 405 -17.18 -1.70 -1.36
CA LYS A 405 -16.38 -2.93 -1.29
C LYS A 405 -15.39 -2.86 -0.13
N SER A 406 -15.91 -2.56 1.06
CA SER A 406 -15.36 -2.94 2.37
C SER A 406 -16.29 -2.39 3.45
N LEU A 407 -16.54 -3.22 4.47
CA LEU A 407 -17.06 -2.96 5.84
C LEU A 407 -18.20 -3.92 6.23
N PRO A 408 -18.00 -4.74 7.27
CA PRO A 408 -18.70 -4.55 8.53
C PRO A 408 -18.11 -3.34 9.28
N SER A 409 -18.98 -2.43 9.69
CA SER A 409 -18.69 -1.17 10.39
C SER A 409 -17.90 -1.38 11.69
N VAL A 410 -16.87 -0.56 11.92
CA VAL A 410 -16.22 -0.40 13.23
C VAL A 410 -16.87 0.80 13.94
N GLU A 411 -17.65 0.56 14.98
CA GLU A 411 -18.07 1.61 15.92
C GLU A 411 -16.99 1.80 17.00
N TYR A 412 -16.63 3.05 17.27
CA TYR A 412 -15.98 3.44 18.50
C TYR A 412 -17.07 3.65 19.56
N ASP A 413 -17.07 2.81 20.59
CA ASP A 413 -17.93 2.97 21.75
C ASP A 413 -17.56 4.26 22.50
N ARG A 414 -18.57 5.09 22.81
CA ARG A 414 -18.38 6.29 23.64
C ARG A 414 -18.33 5.84 25.10
N ALA A 415 -17.14 5.88 25.70
CA ALA A 415 -16.97 5.93 27.15
C ALA A 415 -16.61 7.35 27.59
#